data_AF-A0A9N9K4E8-F1
#
_entry.id   AF-A0A9N9K4E8-F1
#
_cell.length_a   1.000
_cell.length_b   1.000
_cell.length_c   1.000
_cell.angle_alpha   90.00
_cell.angle_beta   90.00
_cell.angle_gamma   90.00
#
_symmetry.space_group_name_H-M   'P 1'
#
loop_
_entity.id
_entity.type
_entity.pdbx_description
1 polymer ?
#
loop_
_entity_poly.entity_id
_entity_poly.type
_entity_poly.pdbx_seq_one_letter_code
_entity_poly.pdbx_strand_id
1 'polypeptide(L)'
;TDNATAWLRMGACHRELGNLQSAVEFYKAAVEELPDDLDAKMALAEVYEGLGENERALEMVNLVLEHRKSKRATDETIQPQQASTAQNRPTALDIYDVPSTFPPSVDSSLIHELEETKANAFQRTQEEHKRQQAEKEKETKIQFHRLELLYARLRAGDKKSAE
;
A
#
# COMPACT_ATOMS: atom_id res chain seq x y z
N THR A 1 14.92 -14.90 21.68
CA THR A 1 14.05 -15.05 20.50
C THR A 1 12.61 -15.37 20.86
N ASP A 2 12.36 -16.22 21.86
CA ASP A 2 10.99 -16.56 22.28
C ASP A 2 10.22 -15.38 22.90
N ASN A 3 10.93 -14.50 23.62
CA ASN A 3 10.29 -13.37 24.29
C ASN A 3 9.67 -12.40 23.27
N ALA A 4 10.40 -11.93 22.26
CA ALA A 4 9.87 -11.03 21.23
C ALA A 4 8.61 -11.60 20.53
N THR A 5 8.62 -12.89 20.22
CA THR A 5 7.46 -13.56 19.61
C THR A 5 6.26 -13.62 20.55
N ALA A 6 6.50 -13.80 21.85
CA ALA A 6 5.45 -13.72 22.87
C ALA A 6 4.86 -12.32 22.96
N TRP A 7 5.69 -11.27 22.91
CA TRP A 7 5.23 -9.87 22.99
C TRP A 7 4.42 -9.49 21.74
N LEU A 8 4.81 -9.95 20.55
CA LEU A 8 4.01 -9.80 19.32
C LEU A 8 2.63 -10.43 19.44
N ARG A 9 2.56 -11.65 19.99
CA ARG A 9 1.29 -12.36 20.21
C ARG A 9 0.43 -11.65 21.25
N MET A 10 1.03 -11.17 22.34
CA MET A 10 0.32 -10.40 23.36
C MET A 10 -0.22 -9.09 22.77
N GLY A 11 0.60 -8.35 22.03
CA GLY A 11 0.18 -7.14 21.32
C GLY A 11 -0.98 -7.41 20.38
N ALA A 12 -0.93 -8.50 19.61
CA ALA A 12 -2.02 -8.91 18.72
C ALA A 12 -3.31 -9.20 19.51
N CYS A 13 -3.23 -9.97 20.60
CA CYS A 13 -4.40 -10.23 21.44
C CYS A 13 -4.99 -8.92 22.00
N HIS A 14 -4.17 -8.00 22.50
CA HIS A 14 -4.65 -6.71 23.02
C HIS A 14 -5.28 -5.84 21.93
N ARG A 15 -4.74 -5.87 20.70
CA ARG A 15 -5.31 -5.17 19.54
C ARG A 15 -6.70 -5.71 19.19
N GLU A 16 -6.85 -7.03 19.09
CA GLU A 16 -8.14 -7.67 18.80
C GLU A 16 -9.18 -7.43 19.91
N LEU A 17 -8.72 -7.24 21.16
CA LEU A 17 -9.56 -6.85 22.30
C LEU A 17 -9.93 -5.36 22.31
N GLY A 18 -9.41 -4.54 21.38
CA GLY A 18 -9.62 -3.10 21.34
C GLY A 18 -8.78 -2.30 22.35
N ASN A 19 -7.91 -2.96 23.10
CA ASN A 19 -7.02 -2.34 24.09
C ASN A 19 -5.75 -1.82 23.40
N LEU A 20 -5.92 -0.86 22.51
CA LEU A 20 -4.85 -0.36 21.64
C LEU A 20 -3.67 0.24 22.42
N GLN A 21 -3.93 0.93 23.53
CA GLN A 21 -2.87 1.53 24.36
C GLN A 21 -1.90 0.46 24.91
N SER A 22 -2.43 -0.64 25.43
CA SER A 22 -1.62 -1.76 25.93
C SER A 22 -0.95 -2.51 24.78
N ALA A 23 -1.61 -2.61 23.63
CA ALA A 23 -1.00 -3.22 22.44
C ALA A 23 0.28 -2.47 22.02
N VAL A 24 0.28 -1.13 22.07
CA VAL A 24 1.48 -0.32 21.79
C VAL A 24 2.65 -0.70 22.70
N GLU A 25 2.42 -0.89 24.00
CA GLU A 25 3.49 -1.25 24.95
C GLU A 25 4.13 -2.60 24.60
N PHE A 26 3.31 -3.61 24.31
CA PHE A 26 3.81 -4.93 23.93
C PHE A 26 4.52 -4.91 22.57
N TYR A 27 3.98 -4.20 21.58
CA TYR A 27 4.62 -4.09 20.28
C TYR A 27 5.93 -3.29 20.32
N LYS A 28 6.01 -2.23 21.14
CA LYS A 28 7.25 -1.47 21.31
C LYS A 28 8.40 -2.34 21.79
N ALA A 29 8.17 -3.13 22.82
CA ALA A 29 9.24 -3.95 23.36
C ALA A 29 9.50 -5.23 22.53
N ALA A 30 8.55 -5.67 21.70
CA ALA A 30 8.87 -6.60 20.62
C ALA A 30 9.86 -5.99 19.62
N VAL A 31 9.70 -4.71 19.24
CA VAL A 31 10.62 -3.97 18.36
C VAL A 31 11.98 -3.72 19.03
N GLU A 32 12.02 -3.50 20.35
CA GLU A 32 13.28 -3.35 21.09
C GLU A 32 14.10 -4.65 21.11
N GLU A 33 13.45 -5.80 21.26
CA GLU A 33 14.10 -7.11 21.21
C GLU A 33 14.51 -7.53 19.79
N LEU A 34 13.71 -7.17 18.78
CA LEU A 34 13.96 -7.46 17.37
C LEU A 34 13.92 -6.19 16.52
N PRO A 35 14.97 -5.35 16.57
CA PRO A 35 14.99 -4.08 15.84
C PRO A 35 15.05 -4.25 14.32
N ASP A 36 15.46 -5.43 13.83
CA ASP A 36 15.49 -5.75 12.41
C ASP A 36 14.19 -6.38 11.90
N ASP A 37 13.26 -6.73 12.80
CA ASP A 37 11.98 -7.29 12.40
C ASP A 37 11.05 -6.20 11.86
N LEU A 38 10.83 -6.25 10.54
CA LEU A 38 9.94 -5.32 9.85
C LEU A 38 8.47 -5.58 10.18
N ASP A 39 8.11 -6.84 10.47
CA ASP A 39 6.73 -7.21 10.75
C ASP A 39 6.29 -6.65 12.11
N ALA A 40 7.17 -6.68 13.10
CA ALA A 40 6.96 -6.02 14.40
C ALA A 40 6.75 -4.50 14.26
N LYS A 41 7.56 -3.84 13.43
CA LYS A 41 7.43 -2.39 13.16
C LYS A 41 6.13 -2.05 12.44
N MET A 42 5.72 -2.87 11.47
CA MET A 42 4.44 -2.72 10.78
C MET A 42 3.26 -2.90 11.72
N ALA A 43 3.29 -3.92 12.58
CA ALA A 43 2.23 -4.16 13.55
C ALA A 43 2.09 -2.99 14.54
N LEU A 44 3.20 -2.38 14.97
CA LEU A 44 3.18 -1.16 15.79
C LEU A 44 2.55 0.03 15.03
N ALA A 45 2.85 0.18 13.73
CA ALA A 45 2.25 1.21 12.88
C ALA A 45 0.73 1.06 12.76
N GLU A 46 0.23 -0.15 12.54
CA GLU A 46 -1.22 -0.44 12.46
C GLU A 46 -1.94 -0.06 13.76
N VAL A 47 -1.32 -0.32 14.92
CA VAL A 47 -1.91 0.06 16.21
C VAL A 47 -1.92 1.58 16.41
N TYR A 48 -0.86 2.28 16.00
CA TYR A 48 -0.85 3.74 16.04
C TYR A 48 -1.91 4.37 15.14
N GLU A 49 -2.14 3.80 13.95
CA GLU A 49 -3.24 4.21 13.07
C GLU A 49 -4.60 4.01 13.77
N GLY A 50 -4.80 2.87 14.43
CA GLY A 50 -6.01 2.61 15.21
C GLY A 50 -6.23 3.59 16.37
N LEU A 51 -5.15 4.15 16.94
CA LEU A 51 -5.20 5.18 17.98
C LEU A 51 -5.39 6.60 17.42
N GLY A 52 -5.30 6.79 16.10
CA GLY A 52 -5.30 8.09 15.43
C GLY A 52 -3.97 8.84 15.51
N GLU A 53 -2.90 8.18 15.97
CA GLU A 53 -1.54 8.74 16.04
C GLU A 53 -0.82 8.59 14.68
N ASN A 54 -1.39 9.17 13.63
CA ASN A 54 -0.96 8.99 12.24
C ASN A 54 0.49 9.42 11.99
N GLU A 55 0.98 10.43 12.70
CA GLU A 55 2.37 10.90 12.59
C GLU A 55 3.36 9.79 12.98
N ARG A 56 3.12 9.11 14.11
CA ARG A 56 3.97 8.00 14.59
C ARG A 56 3.84 6.77 13.70
N ALA A 57 2.63 6.49 13.19
CA ALA A 57 2.44 5.41 12.24
C ALA A 57 3.28 5.64 10.96
N LEU A 58 3.29 6.86 10.43
CA LEU A 58 4.07 7.22 9.26
C LEU A 58 5.58 7.11 9.49
N GLU A 59 6.08 7.54 10.66
CA GLU A 59 7.48 7.36 11.03
C GLU A 59 7.90 5.88 10.97
N MET A 60 7.08 4.99 11.56
CA MET A 60 7.36 3.55 11.56
C MET A 60 7.34 2.95 10.16
N VAL A 61 6.37 3.34 9.31
CA VAL A 61 6.29 2.87 7.93
C VAL A 61 7.49 3.35 7.11
N ASN A 62 7.92 4.61 7.29
CA ASN A 62 9.09 5.15 6.60
C ASN A 62 10.37 4.36 6.95
N LEU A 63 10.57 4.02 8.23
CA LEU A 63 11.70 3.17 8.64
C LEU A 63 11.68 1.81 7.95
N VAL A 64 10.50 1.19 7.79
CA VAL A 64 10.36 -0.09 7.09
C VAL A 64 10.68 0.07 5.60
N LEU A 65 10.23 1.15 4.97
CA LEU A 65 10.51 1.44 3.56
C LEU A 65 11.99 1.69 3.31
N GLU A 66 12.66 2.46 4.18
CA GLU A 66 14.11 2.69 4.10
C GLU A 66 14.89 1.39 4.24
N HIS A 67 14.54 0.54 5.20
CA HIS A 67 15.20 -0.75 5.38
C HIS A 67 15.03 -1.65 4.15
N ARG A 68 13.82 -1.70 3.56
CA ARG A 68 13.57 -2.44 2.31
C ARG A 68 14.35 -1.88 1.13
N LYS A 69 14.43 -0.55 1.00
CA LYS A 69 15.19 0.11 -0.07
C LYS A 69 16.69 -0.18 0.06
N SER A 70 17.23 -0.11 1.28
CA SER A 70 18.62 -0.44 1.58
C SER A 70 18.92 -1.90 1.22
N LYS A 71 18.07 -2.84 1.63
CA LYS A 71 18.22 -4.27 1.30
C LYS A 71 18.14 -4.54 -0.21
N ARG A 72 17.26 -3.85 -0.92
CA ARG A 72 17.12 -3.99 -2.38
C ARG A 72 18.37 -3.51 -3.13
N ALA A 73 18.96 -2.38 -2.70
CA ALA A 73 20.21 -1.87 -3.27
C ALA A 73 21.40 -2.82 -3.03
N THR A 74 21.43 -3.51 -1.89
CA THR A 74 22.48 -4.50 -1.61
C THR A 74 22.32 -5.79 -2.42
N ASP A 75 21.09 -6.26 -2.66
CA ASP A 75 20.84 -7.42 -3.52
C ASP A 75 21.13 -7.14 -5.01
N GLU A 76 20.93 -5.90 -5.48
CA GLU A 76 21.31 -5.48 -6.84
C GLU A 76 22.84 -5.47 -7.08
N THR A 77 23.65 -5.50 -6.02
CA THR A 77 25.12 -5.54 -6.15
C THR A 77 25.65 -6.98 -6.31
N ILE A 78 24.84 -8.02 -6.04
CA ILE A 78 25.20 -9.43 -6.22
C ILE A 78 24.49 -10.00 -7.46
N GLN A 79 24.70 -9.36 -8.61
CA GLN A 79 24.49 -9.94 -9.94
C GLN A 79 25.13 -9.04 -11.01
N PRO A 80 26.45 -9.15 -11.30
CA PRO A 80 27.00 -8.55 -12.49
C PRO A 80 26.70 -9.48 -13.68
N GLN A 81 25.46 -9.47 -14.17
CA GLN A 81 25.11 -9.88 -15.54
C GLN A 81 23.59 -9.75 -15.79
N GLN A 82 23.18 -8.55 -16.21
CA GLN A 82 22.58 -8.29 -17.52
C GLN A 82 21.98 -6.86 -17.53
N ALA A 83 22.88 -5.88 -17.47
CA ALA A 83 22.61 -4.53 -17.97
C ALA A 83 23.20 -4.42 -19.38
N SER A 84 22.45 -4.90 -20.36
CA SER A 84 22.62 -4.57 -21.78
C SER A 84 21.20 -4.26 -22.26
N THR A 85 20.78 -3.04 -22.54
CA THR A 85 21.47 -1.95 -23.21
C THR A 85 20.81 -0.61 -22.81
N ALA A 86 21.58 0.28 -22.19
CA ALA A 86 21.25 1.71 -22.15
C ALA A 86 22.49 2.47 -22.62
N GLN A 87 22.79 2.27 -23.91
CA GLN A 87 23.86 2.97 -24.58
C GLN A 87 23.43 4.44 -24.76
N ASN A 88 24.24 5.35 -24.25
CA ASN A 88 24.26 6.79 -24.48
C ASN A 88 23.04 7.59 -24.03
N ARG A 89 23.06 7.99 -22.75
CA ARG A 89 22.53 9.30 -22.34
C ARG A 89 23.70 10.19 -21.95
N PRO A 90 24.13 11.15 -22.79
CA PRO A 90 25.13 12.12 -22.35
C PRO A 90 24.52 12.95 -21.21
N THR A 91 25.18 12.88 -20.05
CA THR A 91 24.96 13.71 -18.88
C THR A 91 25.16 15.18 -19.24
N ALA A 92 24.15 15.99 -18.93
CA ALA A 92 24.04 17.40 -19.31
C ALA A 92 24.91 18.33 -18.44
N LEU A 93 26.23 18.16 -18.46
CA LEU A 93 27.16 19.06 -17.74
C LEU A 93 28.41 19.50 -18.51
N ASP A 94 28.61 19.08 -19.76
CA ASP A 94 29.79 19.47 -20.58
C ASP A 94 29.46 20.18 -21.90
N ILE A 95 28.26 20.75 -22.08
CA ILE A 95 27.89 21.47 -23.32
C ILE A 95 27.63 22.95 -23.02
N TYR A 96 28.68 23.68 -22.68
CA TYR A 96 28.71 25.13 -22.76
C TYR A 96 29.86 25.57 -23.68
N ASP A 97 29.79 25.19 -24.96
CA ASP A 97 30.51 25.90 -26.01
C ASP A 97 29.89 25.65 -27.39
N VAL A 98 28.72 26.27 -27.68
CA VAL A 98 28.24 26.42 -29.06
C VAL A 98 27.56 27.80 -29.21
N PRO A 99 27.98 28.64 -30.18
CA PRO A 99 27.51 30.01 -30.28
C PRO A 99 26.11 30.11 -30.90
N SER A 100 25.31 31.00 -30.29
CA SER A 100 24.15 31.72 -30.84
C SER A 100 23.76 31.42 -32.30
N THR A 101 22.88 30.44 -32.51
CA THR A 101 21.88 30.48 -33.59
C THR A 101 20.59 29.80 -33.14
N PHE A 102 19.55 30.60 -32.96
CA PHE A 102 18.18 30.17 -32.73
C PHE A 102 17.60 29.62 -34.05
N PRO A 103 16.86 28.50 -34.01
CA PRO A 103 15.67 28.40 -34.86
C PRO A 103 14.41 28.06 -34.03
N PRO A 104 13.26 28.69 -34.34
CA PRO A 104 12.00 28.50 -33.61
C PRO A 104 11.16 27.39 -34.25
N SER A 105 10.79 26.35 -33.50
CA SER A 105 9.54 25.58 -33.65
C SER A 105 9.63 24.27 -32.85
N VAL A 106 9.12 24.26 -31.62
CA VAL A 106 8.71 23.01 -30.97
C VAL A 106 7.39 22.59 -31.61
N ASP A 107 7.40 21.45 -32.30
CA ASP A 107 6.22 20.90 -32.97
C ASP A 107 5.11 20.64 -31.94
N SER A 108 4.01 21.40 -32.05
CA SER A 108 2.85 21.36 -31.14
C SER A 108 2.19 19.97 -31.06
N SER A 109 2.50 19.06 -31.98
CA SER A 109 2.00 17.69 -32.03
C SER A 109 2.52 16.82 -30.87
N LEU A 110 3.78 16.97 -30.47
CA LEU A 110 4.40 16.18 -29.41
C LEU A 110 3.84 16.51 -28.01
N ILE A 111 3.41 17.75 -27.80
CA ILE A 111 2.78 18.18 -26.54
C ILE A 111 1.39 17.56 -26.41
N HIS A 112 0.61 17.54 -27.49
CA HIS A 112 -0.74 16.96 -27.52
C HIS A 112 -0.71 15.44 -27.29
N GLU A 113 0.27 14.73 -27.86
CA GLU A 113 0.42 13.28 -27.70
C GLU A 113 0.82 12.87 -26.26
N LEU A 114 1.62 13.70 -25.60
CA LEU A 114 1.97 13.53 -24.18
C LEU A 114 0.80 13.84 -23.23
N GLU A 115 -0.07 14.78 -23.59
CA GLU A 115 -1.29 15.08 -22.84
C GLU A 115 -2.35 13.99 -23.06
N GLU A 116 -2.51 13.50 -24.29
CA GLU A 116 -3.43 12.40 -24.62
C GLU A 116 -3.01 11.10 -23.93
N THR A 117 -1.72 10.76 -23.88
CA THR A 117 -1.25 9.55 -23.17
C THR A 117 -1.48 9.64 -21.66
N LYS A 118 -1.28 10.81 -21.05
CA LYS A 118 -1.62 11.05 -19.63
C LYS A 118 -3.12 11.00 -19.38
N ALA A 119 -3.92 11.62 -20.23
CA ALA A 119 -5.38 11.60 -20.15
C ALA A 119 -5.92 10.17 -20.30
N ASN A 120 -5.38 9.39 -21.24
CA ASN A 120 -5.71 7.99 -21.46
C ASN A 120 -5.31 7.11 -20.27
N ALA A 121 -4.13 7.33 -19.68
CA ALA A 121 -3.70 6.62 -18.48
C ALA A 121 -4.62 6.92 -17.28
N PHE A 122 -4.97 8.19 -17.07
CA PHE A 122 -5.88 8.63 -16.02
C PHE A 122 -7.30 8.07 -16.23
N GLN A 123 -7.83 8.13 -17.45
CA GLN A 123 -9.13 7.55 -17.79
C GLN A 123 -9.17 6.04 -17.56
N ARG A 124 -8.11 5.30 -17.94
CA ARG A 124 -7.99 3.86 -17.64
C ARG A 124 -8.03 3.58 -16.15
N THR A 125 -7.30 4.35 -15.34
CA THR A 125 -7.32 4.18 -13.88
C THR A 125 -8.69 4.52 -13.28
N GLN A 126 -9.38 5.54 -13.79
CA GLN A 126 -10.73 5.88 -13.34
C GLN A 126 -11.77 4.82 -13.72
N GLU A 127 -11.69 4.30 -14.94
CA GLU A 127 -12.57 3.23 -15.40
C GLU A 127 -12.38 1.96 -14.59
N GLU A 128 -11.14 1.60 -14.26
CA GLU A 128 -10.83 0.44 -13.43
C GLU A 128 -11.43 0.58 -12.02
N HIS A 129 -11.26 1.74 -11.37
CA HIS A 129 -11.90 2.01 -10.09
C HIS A 129 -13.43 1.95 -10.17
N LYS A 130 -14.03 2.51 -11.22
CA LYS A 130 -15.49 2.47 -11.42
C LYS A 130 -15.99 1.04 -11.63
N ARG A 131 -15.24 0.21 -12.36
CA ARG A 131 -15.57 -1.22 -12.55
C ARG A 131 -15.51 -1.98 -11.22
N GLN A 132 -14.46 -1.80 -10.43
CA GLN A 132 -14.33 -2.43 -9.12
C GLN A 132 -15.47 -2.00 -8.17
N GLN A 133 -15.86 -0.73 -8.18
CA GLN A 133 -17.00 -0.25 -7.40
C GLN A 133 -18.32 -0.92 -7.83
N ALA A 134 -18.56 -1.04 -9.15
CA ALA A 134 -19.75 -1.69 -9.67
C ALA A 134 -19.81 -3.19 -9.34
N GLU A 135 -18.66 -3.88 -9.32
CA GLU A 135 -18.59 -5.29 -8.90
C GLU A 135 -18.92 -5.45 -7.42
N LYS A 136 -18.31 -4.65 -6.54
CA LYS A 136 -18.62 -4.63 -5.11
C LYS A 136 -20.08 -4.34 -4.84
N GLU A 137 -20.69 -3.42 -5.59
CA GLU A 137 -22.12 -3.11 -5.47
C GLU A 137 -23.00 -4.30 -5.86
N LYS A 138 -22.68 -4.99 -6.97
CA LYS A 138 -23.40 -6.20 -7.39
C LYS A 138 -23.30 -7.32 -6.34
N GLU A 139 -22.10 -7.58 -5.84
CA GLU A 139 -21.88 -8.58 -4.79
C GLU A 139 -22.68 -8.23 -3.53
N THR A 140 -22.61 -6.98 -3.09
CA THR A 140 -23.34 -6.51 -1.90
C THR A 140 -24.85 -6.72 -2.06
N LYS A 141 -25.41 -6.39 -3.23
CA LYS A 141 -26.84 -6.61 -3.54
C LYS A 141 -27.21 -8.09 -3.51
N ILE A 142 -26.38 -8.97 -4.06
CA ILE A 142 -26.60 -10.42 -4.02
C ILE A 142 -26.59 -10.93 -2.58
N GLN A 143 -25.61 -10.51 -1.78
CA GLN A 143 -25.51 -10.92 -0.38
C GLN A 143 -26.70 -10.41 0.45
N PHE A 144 -27.11 -9.15 0.23
CA PHE A 144 -28.27 -8.58 0.89
C PHE A 144 -29.56 -9.34 0.55
N HIS A 145 -29.78 -9.63 -0.73
CA HIS A 145 -30.95 -10.40 -1.15
C HIS A 145 -30.94 -11.82 -0.54
N ARG A 146 -29.78 -12.48 -0.50
CA ARG A 146 -29.63 -13.78 0.18
C ARG A 146 -29.97 -13.68 1.66
N LEU A 147 -29.54 -12.62 2.33
CA LEU A 147 -29.82 -12.37 3.74
C LEU A 147 -31.32 -12.19 3.98
N GLU A 148 -32.01 -11.40 3.15
CA GLU A 148 -33.47 -11.24 3.23
C GLU A 148 -34.21 -12.58 3.10
N LEU A 149 -33.80 -13.42 2.16
CA LEU A 149 -34.40 -14.75 1.98
C LEU A 149 -34.19 -15.65 3.20
N LEU A 150 -33.01 -15.59 3.83
CA LEU A 150 -32.73 -16.34 5.06
C LEU A 150 -33.57 -15.83 6.23
N TYR A 151 -33.69 -14.51 6.41
CA TYR A 151 -34.54 -13.92 7.45
C TYR A 151 -36.02 -14.25 7.24
N ALA A 152 -36.51 -14.21 6.00
CA ALA A 152 -37.89 -14.57 5.68
C ALA A 152 -38.17 -16.05 6.04
N ARG A 153 -37.23 -16.95 5.75
CA ARG A 153 -37.33 -18.37 6.13
C ARG A 153 -37.30 -18.59 7.64
N LEU A 154 -36.41 -17.92 8.36
CA LEU A 154 -36.33 -18.02 9.81
C LEU A 154 -37.65 -17.59 10.47
N ARG A 155 -38.18 -16.44 10.05
CA ARG A 155 -39.45 -15.90 10.54
C ARG A 155 -40.66 -16.78 10.19
N ALA A 156 -40.59 -17.51 9.07
CA ALA A 156 -41.62 -18.49 8.69
C ALA A 156 -41.48 -19.82 9.46
N GLY A 157 -40.26 -20.20 9.84
CA GLY A 157 -39.99 -21.36 10.69
C GLY A 157 -40.48 -21.16 12.12
N ASP A 158 -40.27 -19.97 12.69
CA ASP A 158 -40.74 -19.61 14.03
C ASP A 158 -42.28 -19.58 14.15
N LYS A 159 -42.99 -19.35 13.03
CA LYS A 159 -44.45 -19.39 13.00
C LYS A 159 -45.01 -20.82 12.91
N LYS A 160 -44.25 -21.78 12.38
CA LYS A 160 -44.68 -23.19 12.27
C LYS A 160 -44.43 -24.01 13.52
N SER A 161 -43.62 -23.52 14.45
CA SER A 161 -43.38 -24.14 15.77
C SER A 161 -44.31 -23.61 16.87
N ALA A 162 -45.17 -22.64 16.56
CA ALA A 162 -46.07 -21.97 17.50
C ALA A 162 -47.57 -22.27 17.27
N GLU A 163 -47.92 -23.15 16.32
CA GLU A 163 -49.25 -23.75 16.13
C GLU A 163 -49.21 -25.25 16.49
#